data_AF-A0A3D5WB53-F1
#
_entry.id   AF-A0A3D5WB53-F1
#
_cell.length_a   1.000
_cell.length_b   1.000
_cell.length_c   1.000
_cell.angle_alpha   90.00
_cell.angle_beta   90.00
_cell.angle_gamma   90.00
#
_symmetry.space_group_name_H-M   'P 1'
#
loop_
_entity.id
_entity.type
_entity.pdbx_description
1 polymer ?
#
loop_
_entity_poly.entity_id
_entity_poly.type
_entity_poly.pdbx_seq_one_letter_code
_entity_poly.pdbx_strand_id
1 'polypeptide(L)'
;DIDFGKWQGMPHDKVREEYKKLYDRWQREPHNVKMPDGESLDEVKLRSMGALNDILARHENEIVAIASHRVVNKVIICAILGLTNQHFWCIRQD
;
A
#
# COMPACT_ATOMS: atom_id res chain seq x y z
N ASP A 1 -7.40 -3.29 3.52
CA ASP A 1 -6.04 -3.27 2.95
C ASP A 1 -6.08 -2.56 1.60
N ILE A 2 -5.09 -2.74 0.71
CA ILE A 2 -5.21 -2.38 -0.72
C ILE A 2 -6.28 -3.24 -1.40
N ASP A 3 -7.05 -2.64 -2.30
CA ASP A 3 -7.88 -3.40 -3.24
C ASP A 3 -7.00 -4.04 -4.33
N PHE A 4 -6.74 -5.33 -4.19
CA PHE A 4 -6.01 -6.12 -5.17
C PHE A 4 -6.82 -6.42 -6.45
N GLY A 5 -8.09 -6.02 -6.52
CA GLY A 5 -8.97 -6.23 -7.66
C GLY A 5 -9.00 -7.69 -8.10
N LYS A 6 -8.71 -7.97 -9.38
CA LYS A 6 -8.71 -9.34 -9.93
C LYS A 6 -7.75 -10.29 -9.24
N TRP A 7 -6.72 -9.81 -8.54
CA TRP A 7 -5.80 -10.68 -7.79
C TRP A 7 -6.40 -11.16 -6.45
N GLN A 8 -7.50 -10.58 -5.97
CA GLN A 8 -8.12 -10.97 -4.71
C GLN A 8 -8.60 -12.42 -4.76
N GLY A 9 -8.28 -13.17 -3.70
CA GLY A 9 -8.64 -14.58 -3.58
C GLY A 9 -7.85 -15.52 -4.49
N MET A 10 -7.00 -15.00 -5.40
CA MET A 10 -6.15 -15.84 -6.22
C MET A 10 -4.91 -16.31 -5.45
N PRO A 11 -4.50 -17.58 -5.59
CA PRO A 11 -3.20 -18.03 -5.11
C PRO A 11 -2.06 -17.24 -5.76
N HIS A 12 -0.99 -16.97 -5.01
CA HIS A 12 0.15 -16.20 -5.51
C HIS A 12 0.77 -16.77 -6.80
N ASP A 13 0.85 -18.10 -6.92
CA ASP A 13 1.40 -18.74 -8.11
C ASP A 13 0.51 -18.52 -9.33
N LYS A 14 -0.82 -18.49 -9.15
CA LYS A 14 -1.77 -18.18 -10.22
C LYS A 14 -1.67 -16.73 -10.66
N VAL A 15 -1.54 -15.80 -9.72
CA VAL A 15 -1.27 -14.39 -10.06
C VAL A 15 0.03 -14.26 -10.85
N ARG A 16 1.09 -14.96 -10.45
CA ARG A 16 2.39 -14.93 -11.12
C ARG A 16 2.33 -15.52 -12.54
N GLU A 17 1.55 -16.57 -12.75
CA GLU A 17 1.32 -17.20 -14.05
C GLU A 17 0.48 -16.29 -14.96
N GLU A 18 -0.71 -15.90 -14.53
CA GLU A 18 -1.70 -15.21 -15.35
C GLU A 18 -1.37 -13.72 -15.57
N TYR A 19 -0.73 -13.07 -14.59
CA TYR A 19 -0.39 -11.65 -14.63
C TYR A 19 1.12 -11.41 -14.62
N LYS A 20 1.92 -12.33 -15.18
CA LYS A 20 3.39 -12.33 -15.09
C LYS A 20 4.05 -10.95 -15.22
N LYS A 21 3.75 -10.22 -16.30
CA LYS A 21 4.36 -8.90 -16.56
C LYS A 21 4.01 -7.88 -15.47
N LEU A 22 2.75 -7.87 -15.03
CA LEU A 22 2.28 -6.94 -14.00
C LEU A 22 2.82 -7.35 -12.63
N TYR A 23 2.88 -8.65 -12.34
CA TYR A 23 3.51 -9.18 -11.12
C TYR A 23 5.00 -8.81 -11.04
N ASP A 24 5.75 -8.99 -12.14
CA ASP A 24 7.16 -8.61 -12.21
C ASP A 24 7.33 -7.10 -11.97
N ARG A 25 6.45 -6.26 -12.53
CA ARG A 25 6.44 -4.81 -12.26
C ARG A 25 6.08 -4.51 -10.81
N TRP A 26 5.10 -5.20 -10.24
CA TRP A 26 4.72 -5.04 -8.83
C TRP A 26 5.90 -5.32 -7.90
N GLN A 27 6.74 -6.29 -8.20
CA GLN A 27 7.93 -6.60 -7.40
C GLN A 27 9.06 -5.56 -7.54
N ARG A 28 9.21 -4.92 -8.70
CA ARG A 28 10.36 -4.04 -9.02
C ARG A 28 10.05 -2.55 -8.95
N GLU A 29 8.90 -2.17 -9.46
CA GLU A 29 8.44 -0.79 -9.63
C GLU A 29 6.99 -0.67 -9.13
N PRO A 30 6.71 -0.95 -7.84
CA PRO A 30 5.34 -1.01 -7.32
C PRO A 30 4.58 0.32 -7.46
N HIS A 31 5.30 1.45 -7.47
CA HIS A 31 4.75 2.79 -7.71
C HIS A 31 4.14 2.98 -9.13
N ASN A 32 4.54 2.15 -10.10
CA ASN A 32 4.03 2.18 -11.48
C ASN A 32 2.94 1.12 -11.74
N VAL A 33 2.35 0.57 -10.68
CA VAL A 33 1.33 -0.48 -10.76
C VAL A 33 -0.01 0.03 -10.26
N LYS A 34 -1.04 -0.21 -11.06
CA LYS A 34 -2.44 -0.24 -10.64
C LYS A 34 -2.93 -1.69 -10.75
N MET A 35 -3.52 -2.20 -9.67
CA MET A 35 -4.09 -3.54 -9.68
C MET A 35 -5.26 -3.60 -10.66
N PRO A 36 -5.45 -4.69 -11.43
CA PRO A 36 -6.55 -4.77 -12.39
C PRO A 36 -7.88 -4.72 -11.64
N ASP A 37 -8.74 -3.76 -11.98
CA ASP A 37 -10.00 -3.46 -11.27
C ASP A 37 -9.82 -3.21 -9.76
N GLY A 38 -8.65 -2.69 -9.36
CA GLY A 38 -8.33 -2.38 -7.96
C GLY A 38 -7.57 -1.05 -7.84
N GLU A 39 -6.76 -0.94 -6.78
CA GLU A 39 -6.06 0.28 -6.41
C GLU A 39 -4.60 0.31 -6.91
N SER A 40 -4.07 1.52 -7.07
CA SER A 40 -2.64 1.84 -7.10
C SER A 40 -2.13 2.23 -5.72
N LEU A 41 -0.80 2.27 -5.52
CA LEU A 41 -0.25 2.76 -4.25
C LEU A 41 -0.50 4.24 -3.99
N ASP A 42 -0.69 5.04 -5.03
CA ASP A 42 -1.02 6.47 -4.87
C ASP A 42 -2.46 6.65 -4.38
N GLU A 43 -3.40 5.82 -4.85
CA GLU A 43 -4.78 5.80 -4.33
C GLU A 43 -4.81 5.37 -2.86
N VAL A 44 -4.06 4.33 -2.50
CA VAL A 44 -3.90 3.92 -1.09
C VAL A 44 -3.31 5.05 -0.25
N LYS A 45 -2.24 5.70 -0.74
CA LYS A 45 -1.57 6.81 -0.04
C LYS A 45 -2.53 7.97 0.21
N LEU A 46 -3.31 8.34 -0.80
CA LEU A 46 -4.25 9.45 -0.69
C LEU A 46 -5.26 9.21 0.45
N ARG A 47 -5.94 8.07 0.45
CA ARG A 47 -6.94 7.77 1.49
C ARG A 47 -6.33 7.52 2.86
N SER A 48 -5.15 6.88 2.92
CA SER A 48 -4.51 6.55 4.20
C SER A 48 -3.93 7.79 4.89
N MET A 49 -3.33 8.70 4.13
CA MET A 49 -2.84 9.98 4.66
C MET A 49 -3.99 10.92 5.03
N GLY A 50 -5.10 10.90 4.29
CA GLY A 50 -6.33 11.61 4.68
C GLY A 50 -6.81 11.15 6.06
N ALA A 51 -6.97 9.84 6.26
CA ALA A 51 -7.37 9.28 7.55
C ALA A 51 -6.36 9.58 8.67
N LEU A 52 -5.05 9.52 8.39
CA LEU A 52 -4.03 9.87 9.36
C LEU A 52 -4.11 11.34 9.79
N ASN A 53 -4.29 12.26 8.83
CA ASN A 53 -4.43 13.68 9.13
C ASN A 53 -5.67 13.97 9.99
N ASP A 54 -6.79 13.29 9.71
CA ASP A 54 -8.01 13.40 10.53
C ASP A 54 -7.77 12.90 11.97
N ILE A 55 -7.01 11.82 12.15
CA ILE A 55 -6.63 11.30 13.47
C ILE A 55 -5.74 12.31 14.20
N LEU A 56 -4.70 12.81 13.53
CA LEU A 56 -3.76 13.79 14.11
C LEU A 56 -4.46 15.07 14.55
N ALA A 57 -5.46 15.53 13.78
CA ALA A 57 -6.25 16.71 14.12
C ALA A 57 -7.16 16.52 15.34
N ARG A 58 -7.56 15.27 15.65
CA ARG A 58 -8.46 14.96 16.78
C ARG A 58 -7.73 14.61 18.08
N HIS A 59 -6.47 14.18 17.97
CA HIS A 59 -5.69 13.61 19.06
C HIS A 59 -4.40 14.42 19.29
N GLU A 60 -4.53 15.74 19.43
CA GLU A 60 -3.40 16.62 19.67
C GLU A 60 -2.74 16.32 21.03
N ASN A 61 -1.42 16.12 21.05
CA ASN A 61 -0.64 15.75 22.24
C ASN A 61 -1.04 14.43 22.92
N GLU A 62 -1.72 13.54 22.20
CA GLU A 62 -2.07 12.20 22.68
C GLU A 62 -1.21 11.11 22.04
N ILE A 63 -1.18 9.94 22.67
CA ILE A 63 -0.57 8.73 22.10
C ILE A 63 -1.68 7.90 21.45
N VAL A 64 -1.57 7.70 20.13
CA VAL A 64 -2.54 6.91 19.36
C VAL A 64 -1.87 5.63 18.83
N ALA A 65 -2.57 4.51 18.94
CA ALA A 65 -2.21 3.28 18.25
C ALA A 65 -3.05 3.13 16.97
N ILE A 66 -2.40 2.98 15.82
CA ILE A 66 -3.06 2.76 14.53
C ILE A 66 -2.87 1.29 14.13
N ALA A 67 -3.98 0.55 14.04
CA ALA A 67 -3.99 -0.81 13.53
C ALA A 67 -4.53 -0.84 12.09
N SER A 68 -3.71 -1.27 11.15
CA SER A 68 -4.09 -1.46 9.75
C SER A 68 -3.35 -2.64 9.14
N HIS A 69 -3.40 -2.75 7.82
CA HIS A 69 -2.85 -3.86 7.06
C HIS A 69 -1.53 -3.51 6.39
N ARG A 70 -0.83 -4.55 5.92
CA ARG A 70 0.54 -4.49 5.43
C ARG A 70 0.76 -3.43 4.34
N VAL A 71 -0.10 -3.34 3.32
CA VAL A 71 0.14 -2.38 2.22
C VAL A 71 -0.10 -0.95 2.70
N VAL A 72 -1.18 -0.73 3.45
CA VAL A 72 -1.52 0.58 4.03
C VAL A 72 -0.41 1.08 4.95
N ASN A 73 0.04 0.25 5.89
CA ASN A 73 1.09 0.60 6.85
C ASN A 73 2.40 0.99 6.14
N LYS A 74 2.84 0.19 5.16
CA LYS A 74 4.05 0.49 4.39
C LYS A 74 3.95 1.81 3.64
N VAL A 75 2.81 2.09 3.01
CA VAL A 75 2.57 3.35 2.30
C VAL A 75 2.59 4.55 3.26
N ILE A 76 1.95 4.43 4.42
CA ILE A 76 2.00 5.46 5.48
C ILE A 76 3.45 5.69 5.94
N ILE A 77 4.20 4.61 6.23
CA ILE A 77 5.60 4.69 6.67
C ILE A 77 6.46 5.38 5.61
N CYS A 78 6.32 5.01 4.33
CA CYS A 78 7.02 5.71 3.24
C CYS A 78 6.70 7.21 3.26
N ALA A 79 5.42 7.57 3.33
CA ALA A 79 4.99 8.97 3.31
C ALA A 79 5.53 9.78 4.49
N ILE A 80 5.46 9.25 5.71
CA ILE A 80 5.96 9.91 6.93
C ILE A 80 7.48 10.10 6.87
N LEU A 81 8.22 9.14 6.31
CA LEU A 81 9.67 9.22 6.12
C LEU A 81 10.10 10.10 4.92
N GLY A 82 9.15 10.73 4.22
CA GLY A 82 9.45 11.51 3.01
C GLY A 82 9.88 10.68 1.80
N LEU A 83 9.63 9.36 1.83
CA LEU A 83 9.95 8.43 0.74
C LEU A 83 8.81 8.36 -0.28
N THR A 84 9.18 8.15 -1.54
CA THR A 84 8.23 7.83 -2.61
C THR A 84 7.76 6.37 -2.52
N ASN A 85 6.65 6.04 -3.18
CA ASN A 85 6.11 4.67 -3.27
C ASN A 85 7.07 3.68 -3.96
N GLN A 86 8.16 4.15 -4.60
CA GLN A 86 9.23 3.30 -5.11
C GLN A 86 9.90 2.49 -3.99
N HIS A 87 9.95 3.02 -2.77
CA HIS A 87 10.58 2.39 -1.61
C HIS A 87 9.64 1.43 -0.86
N PHE A 88 8.45 1.15 -1.39
CA PHE A 88 7.44 0.31 -0.74
C PHE A 88 7.98 -1.05 -0.28
N TRP A 89 8.81 -1.70 -1.10
CA TRP A 89 9.42 -3.00 -0.75
C TRP A 89 10.63 -2.90 0.18
N CYS A 90 11.21 -1.70 0.37
CA CYS A 90 12.26 -1.47 1.35
C CYS A 90 11.72 -1.47 2.79
N ILE A 91 10.43 -1.15 2.96
CA ILE A 91 9.76 -1.22 4.27
C ILE A 91 9.40 -2.68 4.55
N ARG A 92 9.96 -3.25 5.62
CA ARG A 92 9.60 -4.58 6.12
C ARG A 92 8.56 -4.46 7.24
N GLN A 93 7.60 -5.35 7.21
CA GLN A 93 6.59 -5.56 8.24
C GLN A 93 6.24 -7.04 8.16
N ASP A 94 6.53 -7.76 9.24
CA ASP A 94 6.36 -9.20 9.46
C ASP A 94 4.95 -9.54 9.94
#